data_AF-A0A0G1KAQ8-F1
#
_entry.id   AF-A0A0G1KAQ8-F1
#
_cell.length_a   1.000
_cell.length_b   1.000
_cell.length_c   1.000
_cell.angle_alpha   90.00
_cell.angle_beta   90.00
_cell.angle_gamma   90.00
#
_symmetry.space_group_name_H-M   'P 1'
#
loop_
_entity.id
_entity.type
_entity.pdbx_description
1 polymer ?
#
loop_
_entity_poly.entity_id
_entity_poly.type
_entity_poly.pdbx_seq_one_letter_code
_entity_poly.pdbx_strand_id
1 'polypeptide(L)'
;MSDITNKPEKLASAIYLITGFFNDQEPLKWKLRSLASEFISLAVSLKEKQSITMETRDIILKITGLLSVARNVGLISTENHDLMQREFTKYVGTLDYSTNISNFLNIESPRPEVKELGESLATKDKPLKEFGAISVKKSGRQNIIITLLKRKKEVMIKDVSPLIGGCSEKTIQRELSAMVQAGILRKVGEKRWSRYSLA
;
A
#
# COMPACT_ATOMS: atom_id res chain seq x y z
N MET A 1 -2.42 6.83 8.20
CA MET A 1 -3.55 5.96 8.54
C MET A 1 -4.77 6.12 7.62
N SER A 2 -4.75 6.96 6.58
CA SER A 2 -5.91 7.35 5.76
C SER A 2 -6.09 6.60 4.42
N ASP A 3 -5.07 5.89 3.93
CA ASP A 3 -5.13 5.34 2.56
C ASP A 3 -5.87 4.01 2.45
N ILE A 4 -6.10 3.29 3.55
CA ILE A 4 -6.82 1.99 3.53
C ILE A 4 -8.33 2.22 3.64
N THR A 5 -8.77 3.23 4.40
CA THR A 5 -10.19 3.52 4.64
C THR A 5 -10.88 4.20 3.46
N ASN A 6 -10.16 5.02 2.68
CA ASN A 6 -10.75 5.76 1.54
C ASN A 6 -10.68 4.99 0.20
N LYS A 7 -10.01 3.84 0.16
CA LYS A 7 -9.96 2.95 -1.02
C LYS A 7 -11.26 2.19 -1.30
N PRO A 8 -11.93 1.57 -0.31
CA PRO A 8 -13.17 0.83 -0.56
C PRO A 8 -14.28 1.73 -1.12
N GLU A 9 -14.39 2.97 -0.64
CA GLU A 9 -15.35 3.96 -1.17
C GLU A 9 -15.11 4.25 -2.66
N LYS A 10 -13.85 4.39 -3.09
CA LYS A 10 -13.52 4.64 -4.49
C LYS A 10 -13.83 3.44 -5.39
N LEU A 11 -13.53 2.23 -4.91
CA LEU A 11 -13.84 0.98 -5.62
C LEU A 11 -15.36 0.81 -5.77
N ALA A 12 -16.12 1.03 -4.69
CA ALA A 12 -17.57 1.01 -4.74
C ALA A 12 -18.13 2.08 -5.68
N SER A 13 -17.62 3.32 -5.61
CA SER A 13 -18.01 4.39 -6.54
C SER A 13 -17.79 3.98 -8.00
N ALA A 14 -16.66 3.34 -8.31
CA ALA A 14 -16.38 2.85 -9.65
C ALA A 14 -17.39 1.78 -10.10
N ILE A 15 -17.81 0.86 -9.21
CA ILE A 15 -18.89 -0.09 -9.51
C ILE A 15 -20.19 0.64 -9.85
N TYR A 16 -20.57 1.66 -9.06
CA TYR A 16 -21.79 2.42 -9.31
C TYR A 16 -21.74 3.17 -10.65
N LEU A 17 -20.58 3.71 -11.02
CA LEU A 17 -20.35 4.38 -12.31
C LEU A 17 -20.45 3.39 -13.49
N ILE A 18 -19.75 2.25 -13.40
CA ILE A 18 -19.74 1.24 -14.48
C ILE A 18 -21.14 0.63 -14.65
N THR A 19 -21.81 0.30 -13.54
CA THR A 19 -23.19 -0.20 -13.58
C THR A 19 -24.21 0.88 -13.91
N GLY A 20 -23.81 2.16 -13.98
CA GLY A 20 -24.65 3.26 -14.46
C GLY A 20 -25.09 3.09 -15.91
N PHE A 21 -24.27 2.42 -16.73
CA PHE A 21 -24.56 2.15 -18.13
C PHE A 21 -25.48 0.94 -18.36
N PHE A 22 -25.83 0.20 -17.30
CA PHE A 22 -26.65 -1.00 -17.41
C PHE A 22 -28.13 -0.62 -17.42
N ASN A 23 -28.96 -1.39 -18.13
CA ASN A 23 -30.41 -1.25 -18.05
C ASN A 23 -30.90 -1.55 -16.62
N ASP A 24 -31.95 -0.88 -16.16
CA ASP A 24 -32.56 -1.12 -14.85
C ASP A 24 -33.21 -2.50 -14.73
N GLN A 25 -33.56 -3.14 -15.85
CA GLN A 25 -34.05 -4.52 -15.88
C GLN A 25 -32.94 -5.57 -15.73
N GLU A 26 -31.66 -5.19 -15.87
CA GLU A 26 -30.53 -6.11 -15.79
C GLU A 26 -30.26 -6.49 -14.32
N PRO A 27 -30.48 -7.75 -13.90
CA PRO A 27 -30.33 -8.15 -12.49
C PRO A 27 -28.90 -7.95 -11.97
N LEU A 28 -27.91 -8.07 -12.87
CA LEU A 28 -26.50 -7.91 -12.56
C LEU A 28 -26.17 -6.52 -12.02
N LYS A 29 -26.89 -5.48 -12.48
CA LYS A 29 -26.74 -4.09 -12.02
C LYS A 29 -26.98 -4.00 -10.51
N TRP A 30 -28.12 -4.50 -10.06
CA TRP A 30 -28.54 -4.42 -8.66
C TRP A 30 -27.69 -5.33 -7.79
N LYS A 31 -27.33 -6.52 -8.27
CA LYS A 31 -26.48 -7.45 -7.53
C LYS A 31 -25.06 -6.89 -7.30
N LEU A 32 -24.47 -6.27 -8.31
CA LEU A 32 -23.15 -5.62 -8.17
C LEU A 32 -23.22 -4.44 -7.19
N ARG A 33 -24.27 -3.62 -7.25
CA ARG A 33 -24.47 -2.49 -6.34
C ARG A 33 -24.67 -2.95 -4.89
N SER A 34 -25.46 -4.00 -4.66
CA SER A 34 -25.65 -4.54 -3.30
C SER A 34 -24.35 -5.06 -2.71
N LEU A 35 -23.55 -5.79 -3.51
CA LEU A 35 -22.25 -6.29 -3.06
C LEU A 35 -21.25 -5.14 -2.81
N ALA A 36 -21.32 -4.06 -3.58
CA ALA A 36 -20.50 -2.87 -3.35
C ALA A 36 -20.85 -2.18 -2.02
N SER A 37 -22.13 -2.09 -1.65
CA SER A 37 -22.55 -1.57 -0.34
C SER A 37 -22.08 -2.46 0.81
N GLU A 38 -22.21 -3.78 0.66
CA GLU A 38 -21.76 -4.78 1.64
C GLU A 38 -20.23 -4.72 1.82
N PHE A 39 -19.49 -4.59 0.72
CA PHE A 39 -18.04 -4.40 0.72
C PHE A 39 -17.62 -3.16 1.54
N ILE A 40 -18.29 -2.02 1.36
CA ILE A 40 -18.01 -0.81 2.16
C ILE A 40 -18.26 -1.09 3.66
N SER A 41 -19.38 -1.71 3.99
CA SER A 41 -19.76 -2.01 5.39
C SER A 41 -18.69 -2.87 6.09
N LEU A 42 -18.24 -3.93 5.43
CA LEU A 42 -17.16 -4.78 5.96
C LEU A 42 -15.83 -4.04 6.01
N ALA A 43 -15.54 -3.19 5.02
CA ALA A 43 -14.28 -2.47 4.95
C ALA A 43 -14.09 -1.43 6.07
N VAL A 44 -15.18 -0.80 6.54
CA VAL A 44 -15.15 0.08 7.72
C VAL A 44 -14.82 -0.71 9.00
N SER A 45 -15.26 -1.97 9.07
CA SER A 45 -15.10 -2.85 10.23
C SER A 45 -13.76 -3.61 10.26
N LEU A 46 -12.88 -3.43 9.26
CA LEU A 46 -11.60 -4.16 9.11
C LEU A 46 -10.55 -3.91 10.19
N LYS A 47 -10.81 -3.09 11.21
CA LYS A 47 -9.79 -2.70 12.19
C LYS A 47 -9.41 -3.80 13.19
N GLU A 48 -10.21 -4.85 13.40
CA GLU A 48 -10.05 -5.65 14.62
C GLU A 48 -10.17 -7.19 14.48
N LYS A 49 -10.59 -7.77 13.35
CA LYS A 49 -10.82 -9.24 13.27
C LYS A 49 -10.37 -9.89 11.97
N GLN A 50 -9.66 -11.01 12.09
CA GLN A 50 -9.21 -11.83 10.96
C GLN A 50 -10.38 -12.43 10.16
N SER A 51 -11.51 -12.74 10.80
CA SER A 51 -12.75 -13.19 10.12
C SER A 51 -13.25 -12.16 9.09
N ILE A 52 -13.22 -10.87 9.44
CA ILE A 52 -13.69 -9.77 8.58
C ILE A 52 -12.82 -9.67 7.32
N THR A 53 -11.54 -10.05 7.39
CA THR A 53 -10.66 -10.06 6.22
C THR A 53 -11.02 -11.18 5.23
N MET A 54 -11.49 -12.32 5.71
CA MET A 54 -11.94 -13.44 4.86
C MET A 54 -13.27 -13.12 4.20
N GLU A 55 -14.23 -12.57 4.95
CA GLU A 55 -15.51 -12.11 4.41
C GLU A 55 -15.32 -11.02 3.36
N THR A 56 -14.43 -10.06 3.61
CA THR A 56 -14.08 -9.02 2.63
C THR A 56 -13.49 -9.62 1.35
N ARG A 57 -12.61 -10.63 1.46
CA ARG A 57 -12.03 -11.32 0.29
C ARG A 57 -13.12 -12.05 -0.50
N ASP A 58 -14.04 -12.73 0.18
CA ASP A 58 -15.16 -13.44 -0.46
C ASP A 58 -16.06 -12.49 -1.27
N ILE A 59 -16.41 -11.32 -0.71
CA ILE A 59 -17.19 -10.31 -1.46
C ILE A 59 -16.42 -9.81 -2.68
N ILE A 60 -15.12 -9.54 -2.57
CA ILE A 60 -14.30 -9.11 -3.71
C ILE A 60 -14.28 -10.17 -4.81
N LEU A 61 -14.17 -11.46 -4.45
CA LEU A 61 -14.23 -12.56 -5.41
C LEU A 61 -15.59 -12.63 -6.12
N LYS A 62 -16.69 -12.48 -5.37
CA LYS A 62 -18.04 -12.40 -5.94
C LYS A 62 -18.18 -11.23 -6.92
N ILE A 63 -17.72 -10.03 -6.54
CA ILE A 63 -17.76 -8.84 -7.39
C ILE A 63 -16.96 -9.06 -8.68
N THR A 64 -15.71 -9.50 -8.57
CA THR A 64 -14.83 -9.72 -9.74
C THR A 64 -15.34 -10.83 -10.66
N GLY A 65 -15.94 -11.89 -10.10
CA GLY A 65 -16.64 -12.91 -10.87
C GLY A 65 -17.81 -12.34 -11.68
N LEU A 66 -18.68 -11.55 -11.04
CA LEU A 66 -19.81 -10.90 -11.71
C LEU A 66 -19.38 -9.87 -12.76
N LEU A 67 -18.32 -9.10 -12.51
CA LEU A 67 -17.74 -8.19 -13.50
C LEU A 67 -17.19 -8.94 -14.72
N SER A 68 -16.65 -10.14 -14.52
CA SER A 68 -16.18 -10.99 -15.62
C SER A 68 -17.33 -11.51 -16.48
N VAL A 69 -18.46 -11.88 -15.85
CA VAL A 69 -19.70 -12.21 -16.57
C VAL A 69 -20.18 -10.98 -17.36
N ALA A 70 -20.21 -9.81 -16.73
CA ALA A 70 -20.62 -8.57 -17.40
C ALA A 70 -19.75 -8.23 -18.62
N ARG A 71 -18.43 -8.43 -18.53
CA ARG A 71 -17.49 -8.30 -19.66
C ARG A 71 -17.82 -9.29 -20.78
N ASN A 72 -18.03 -10.56 -20.45
CA ASN A 72 -18.27 -11.60 -21.45
C ASN A 72 -19.57 -11.37 -22.23
N VAL A 73 -20.58 -10.77 -21.60
CA VAL A 73 -21.86 -10.38 -22.23
C VAL A 73 -21.76 -9.02 -22.93
N GLY A 74 -20.63 -8.30 -22.79
CA GLY A 74 -20.40 -6.99 -23.43
C GLY A 74 -21.04 -5.81 -22.71
N LEU A 75 -21.50 -5.98 -21.46
CA LEU A 75 -22.07 -4.90 -20.64
C LEU A 75 -21.00 -3.95 -20.09
N ILE A 76 -19.74 -4.39 -20.05
CA ILE A 76 -18.58 -3.61 -19.61
C ILE A 76 -17.46 -3.75 -20.64
N SER A 77 -16.75 -2.66 -20.92
CA SER A 77 -15.56 -2.71 -21.77
C SER A 77 -14.42 -3.53 -21.15
N THR A 78 -13.55 -4.06 -21.99
CA THR A 78 -12.35 -4.80 -21.58
C THR A 78 -11.47 -4.00 -20.65
N GLU A 79 -11.30 -2.71 -20.92
CA GLU A 79 -10.45 -1.79 -20.17
C GLU A 79 -11.03 -1.49 -18.78
N ASN A 80 -12.35 -1.30 -18.69
CA ASN A 80 -13.04 -1.05 -17.43
C ASN A 80 -12.98 -2.29 -16.53
N HIS A 81 -13.16 -3.48 -17.11
CA HIS A 81 -13.00 -4.73 -16.38
C HIS A 81 -11.56 -4.92 -15.88
N ASP A 82 -10.56 -4.76 -16.75
CA ASP A 82 -9.15 -4.93 -16.40
C ASP A 82 -8.71 -3.91 -15.32
N LEU A 83 -9.19 -2.66 -15.41
CA LEU A 83 -8.93 -1.64 -14.40
C LEU A 83 -9.50 -2.05 -13.04
N MET A 84 -10.77 -2.47 -13.00
CA MET A 84 -11.41 -2.89 -11.77
C MET A 84 -10.73 -4.11 -11.16
N GLN A 85 -10.35 -5.08 -11.99
CA GLN A 85 -9.67 -6.29 -11.52
C GLN A 85 -8.31 -5.95 -10.90
N ARG A 86 -7.50 -5.11 -11.53
CA ARG A 86 -6.21 -4.67 -10.97
C ARG A 86 -6.36 -3.95 -9.63
N GLU A 87 -7.32 -3.03 -9.50
CA GLU A 87 -7.50 -2.28 -8.26
C GLU A 87 -8.04 -3.17 -7.12
N PHE A 88 -8.92 -4.12 -7.41
CA PHE A 88 -9.35 -5.12 -6.42
C PHE A 88 -8.21 -6.05 -5.99
N THR A 89 -7.40 -6.56 -6.92
CA THR A 89 -6.22 -7.38 -6.60
C THR A 89 -5.24 -6.60 -5.72
N LYS A 90 -5.00 -5.33 -6.04
CA LYS A 90 -4.15 -4.45 -5.23
C LYS A 90 -4.72 -4.23 -3.83
N TYR A 91 -6.03 -4.10 -3.70
CA TYR A 91 -6.69 -3.96 -2.40
C TYR A 91 -6.54 -5.22 -1.54
N VAL A 92 -6.77 -6.41 -2.12
CA VAL A 92 -6.57 -7.70 -1.44
C VAL A 92 -5.12 -7.86 -0.96
N GLY A 93 -4.14 -7.54 -1.82
CA GLY A 93 -2.73 -7.58 -1.43
C GLY A 93 -2.37 -6.64 -0.26
N THR A 94 -3.07 -5.50 -0.13
CA THR A 94 -2.90 -4.63 1.06
C THR A 94 -3.54 -5.20 2.31
N LEU A 95 -4.64 -5.96 2.18
CA LEU A 95 -5.24 -6.72 3.28
C LEU A 95 -4.30 -7.82 3.77
N ASP A 96 -3.64 -8.53 2.85
CA ASP A 96 -2.71 -9.62 3.16
C ASP A 96 -1.46 -9.11 3.93
N TYR A 97 -0.97 -7.92 3.59
CA TYR A 97 0.13 -7.29 4.30
C TYR A 97 -0.28 -6.81 5.71
N SER A 98 -1.50 -6.27 5.84
CA SER A 98 -2.02 -5.85 7.15
C SER A 98 -2.30 -7.04 8.07
N THR A 99 -2.77 -8.17 7.52
CA THR A 99 -2.93 -9.43 8.27
C THR A 99 -1.59 -10.04 8.65
N ASN A 100 -0.57 -9.97 7.79
CA ASN A 100 0.77 -10.40 8.16
C ASN A 100 1.35 -9.54 9.28
N ILE A 101 1.26 -8.20 9.23
CA ILE A 101 1.76 -7.35 10.31
C ILE A 101 1.01 -7.59 11.62
N SER A 102 -0.32 -7.74 11.58
CA SER A 102 -1.08 -8.08 12.80
C SER A 102 -0.72 -9.47 13.33
N ASN A 103 -0.44 -10.44 12.47
CA ASN A 103 0.11 -11.74 12.88
C ASN A 103 1.54 -11.62 13.46
N PHE A 104 2.38 -10.69 12.98
CA PHE A 104 3.72 -10.42 13.54
C PHE A 104 3.68 -9.63 14.86
N LEU A 105 2.66 -8.78 15.06
CA LEU A 105 2.44 -8.03 16.31
C LEU A 105 1.64 -8.84 17.36
N ASN A 106 0.95 -9.90 16.93
CA ASN A 106 0.32 -10.91 17.79
C ASN A 106 1.28 -12.06 18.15
N ILE A 107 2.58 -11.76 18.29
CA ILE A 107 3.41 -12.59 19.17
C ILE A 107 2.95 -12.23 20.58
N GLU A 108 1.91 -12.92 21.04
CA GLU A 108 1.74 -13.15 22.47
C GLU A 108 3.10 -13.63 22.99
N SER A 109 3.69 -12.85 23.89
CA SER A 109 4.80 -13.30 24.70
C SER A 109 4.45 -14.70 25.21
N PRO A 110 5.24 -15.75 24.92
CA PRO A 110 5.08 -17.00 25.63
C PRO A 110 5.37 -16.66 27.09
N ARG A 111 4.33 -16.50 27.89
CA ARG A 111 4.45 -16.39 29.33
C ARG A 111 4.78 -17.82 29.77
N PRO A 112 6.01 -18.11 30.21
CA PRO A 112 6.30 -19.46 30.68
C PRO A 112 5.45 -19.71 31.92
N GLU A 113 4.70 -20.81 31.93
CA GLU A 113 4.07 -21.35 33.13
C GLU A 113 5.16 -21.55 34.19
N VAL A 114 5.13 -20.70 35.21
CA VAL A 114 5.98 -20.84 36.39
C VAL A 114 5.37 -21.97 37.23
N LYS A 115 5.95 -23.17 37.13
CA LYS A 115 5.84 -24.16 38.20
C LYS A 115 6.71 -23.66 39.34
N GLU A 116 6.08 -23.38 40.48
CA GLU A 116 6.75 -23.07 41.74
C GLU A 116 7.73 -24.19 42.10
N LEU A 117 8.99 -23.86 42.34
CA LEU A 117 9.87 -24.60 43.24
C LEU A 117 11.09 -23.74 43.64
N GLY A 118 11.17 -23.43 44.93
CA GLY A 118 12.39 -23.48 45.76
C GLY A 118 13.64 -22.65 45.43
N GLU A 119 13.96 -21.74 46.35
CA GLU A 119 15.30 -21.43 46.90
C GLU A 119 16.41 -20.73 46.05
N SER A 120 16.68 -19.50 46.48
CA SER A 120 17.97 -18.91 46.90
C SER A 120 19.17 -18.83 45.92
N LEU A 121 19.64 -17.59 45.68
CA LEU A 121 21.00 -17.06 45.97
C LEU A 121 21.50 -16.02 44.93
N ALA A 122 21.76 -14.81 45.43
CA ALA A 122 22.92 -13.93 45.21
C ALA A 122 23.32 -13.38 43.80
N THR A 123 23.19 -12.04 43.69
CA THR A 123 24.18 -11.03 43.23
C THR A 123 24.75 -11.03 41.79
N LYS A 124 24.59 -9.90 41.07
CA LYS A 124 25.66 -8.89 40.78
C LYS A 124 25.26 -7.87 39.69
N ASP A 125 25.79 -6.66 39.87
CA ASP A 125 25.63 -5.42 39.11
C ASP A 125 26.07 -5.41 37.63
N LYS A 126 25.66 -4.33 36.93
CA LYS A 126 26.35 -3.52 35.88
C LYS A 126 25.91 -3.66 34.39
N PRO A 127 26.09 -2.60 33.55
CA PRO A 127 25.00 -1.74 33.08
C PRO A 127 24.75 -1.80 31.55
N LEU A 128 23.70 -1.10 31.11
CA LEU A 128 23.29 -0.92 29.71
C LEU A 128 24.44 -0.44 28.82
N LYS A 129 24.67 -1.16 27.70
CA LYS A 129 25.46 -0.69 26.57
C LYS A 129 24.55 -0.31 25.40
N GLU A 130 24.75 0.91 24.95
CA GLU A 130 24.31 1.48 23.68
C GLU A 130 24.66 0.55 22.52
N PHE A 131 23.72 0.39 21.57
CA PHE A 131 24.06 0.18 20.17
C PHE A 131 23.20 1.08 19.30
N GLY A 132 23.83 2.14 18.81
CA GLY A 132 23.38 2.88 17.66
C GLY A 132 23.59 2.13 16.34
N ALA A 133 23.23 2.84 15.27
CA ALA A 133 23.34 2.50 13.84
C ALA A 133 22.18 1.65 13.25
N ILE A 134 21.05 2.33 13.00
CA ILE A 134 20.07 1.91 12.00
C ILE A 134 20.73 2.06 10.61
N SER A 135 21.16 0.94 10.04
CA SER A 135 21.60 0.87 8.64
C SER A 135 20.38 0.99 7.73
N VAL A 136 20.21 2.19 7.15
CA VAL A 136 19.19 2.46 6.13
C VAL A 136 19.53 1.67 4.87
N LYS A 137 18.79 0.58 4.60
CA LYS A 137 18.81 -0.09 3.30
C LYS A 137 18.38 0.90 2.21
N LYS A 138 19.36 1.33 1.40
CA LYS A 138 19.20 2.16 0.19
C LYS A 138 18.11 1.61 -0.72
N SER A 139 17.05 2.39 -0.93
CA SER A 139 16.03 2.14 -1.96
C SER A 139 16.70 2.05 -3.33
N GLY A 140 16.50 0.96 -4.08
CA GLY A 140 17.08 0.77 -5.43
C GLY A 140 16.82 1.94 -6.39
N ARG A 141 15.74 2.70 -6.17
CA ARG A 141 15.39 3.94 -6.89
C ARG A 141 16.41 5.06 -6.66
N GLN A 142 16.90 5.22 -5.43
CA GLN A 142 17.92 6.21 -5.09
C GLN A 142 19.24 5.87 -5.78
N ASN A 143 19.55 4.58 -5.95
CA ASN A 143 20.75 4.15 -6.62
C ASN A 143 20.74 4.50 -8.13
N ILE A 144 19.58 4.42 -8.78
CA ILE A 144 19.39 4.88 -10.17
C ILE A 144 19.59 6.40 -10.27
N ILE A 145 19.02 7.16 -9.33
CA ILE A 145 19.17 8.62 -9.29
C ILE A 145 20.65 9.01 -9.06
N ILE A 146 21.34 8.36 -8.11
CA ILE A 146 22.77 8.57 -7.86
C ILE A 146 23.61 8.22 -9.09
N THR A 147 23.30 7.13 -9.79
CA THR A 147 24.00 6.73 -11.02
C THR A 147 23.83 7.77 -12.13
N LEU A 148 22.63 8.37 -12.23
CA LEU A 148 22.35 9.44 -13.19
C LEU A 148 23.10 10.74 -12.85
N LEU A 149 23.13 11.13 -11.58
CA LEU A 149 23.86 12.30 -11.09
C LEU A 149 25.38 12.18 -11.26
N LYS A 150 25.92 10.97 -11.25
CA LYS A 150 27.34 10.73 -11.58
C LYS A 150 27.64 11.00 -13.06
N ARG A 151 26.67 10.77 -13.96
CA ARG A 151 26.82 11.00 -15.41
C ARG A 151 26.46 12.43 -15.83
N LYS A 152 25.49 13.06 -15.16
CA LYS A 152 25.00 14.41 -15.45
C LYS A 152 25.17 15.28 -14.20
N LYS A 153 26.00 16.34 -14.29
CA LYS A 153 26.35 17.23 -13.17
C LYS A 153 25.13 17.79 -12.42
N GLU A 154 24.02 17.98 -13.13
CA GLU A 154 22.76 18.46 -12.56
C GLU A 154 21.56 17.79 -13.24
N VAL A 155 20.53 17.49 -12.45
CA VAL A 155 19.28 16.87 -12.92
C VAL A 155 18.07 17.64 -12.42
N MET A 156 17.06 17.74 -13.30
CA MET A 156 15.72 18.22 -12.94
C MET A 156 14.75 17.06 -12.79
N ILE A 157 13.63 17.31 -12.11
CA ILE A 157 12.56 16.31 -11.93
C ILE A 157 12.09 15.74 -13.29
N LYS A 158 12.03 16.58 -14.34
CA LYS A 158 11.68 16.17 -15.71
C LYS A 158 12.68 15.19 -16.34
N ASP A 159 13.96 15.30 -16.00
CA ASP A 159 14.99 14.38 -16.52
C ASP A 159 14.93 13.01 -15.83
N VAL A 160 14.45 12.98 -14.58
CA VAL A 160 14.36 11.76 -13.76
C VAL A 160 13.06 10.99 -14.03
N SER A 161 11.97 11.70 -14.38
CA SER A 161 10.66 11.11 -14.66
C SER A 161 10.65 10.01 -15.74
N PRO A 162 11.31 10.15 -16.90
CA PRO A 162 11.29 9.11 -17.94
C PRO A 162 12.15 7.87 -17.61
N LEU A 163 13.10 7.99 -16.67
CA LEU A 163 14.02 6.90 -16.30
C LEU A 163 13.46 5.97 -15.22
N ILE A 164 12.48 6.46 -14.44
CA ILE A 164 11.83 5.68 -13.39
C ILE A 164 10.42 5.33 -13.85
N GLY A 165 10.28 4.19 -14.52
CA GLY A 165 8.98 3.66 -14.94
C GLY A 165 8.04 3.47 -13.75
N GLY A 166 6.79 3.93 -13.88
CA GLY A 166 5.72 3.69 -12.90
C GLY A 166 5.70 4.63 -11.68
N CYS A 167 6.42 5.75 -11.70
CA CYS A 167 6.40 6.74 -10.61
C CYS A 167 5.83 8.09 -11.05
N SER A 168 4.99 8.70 -10.20
CA SER A 168 4.56 10.10 -10.36
C SER A 168 5.70 11.05 -9.99
N GLU A 169 5.76 12.23 -10.61
CA GLU A 169 6.70 13.31 -10.27
C GLU A 169 6.72 13.63 -8.76
N LYS A 170 5.57 13.50 -8.07
CA LYS A 170 5.46 13.72 -6.62
C LYS A 170 6.26 12.69 -5.80
N THR A 171 6.40 11.47 -6.30
CA THR A 171 7.21 10.42 -5.67
C THR A 171 8.69 10.72 -5.85
N ILE A 172 9.09 11.15 -7.04
CA ILE A 172 10.48 11.57 -7.34
C ILE A 172 10.86 12.79 -6.50
N GLN A 173 9.95 13.75 -6.33
CA GLN A 173 10.16 14.92 -5.49
C GLN A 173 10.39 14.57 -4.00
N ARG A 174 9.70 13.54 -3.48
CA ARG A 174 9.91 13.06 -2.11
C ARG A 174 11.27 12.37 -1.96
N GLU A 175 11.64 11.51 -2.90
CA GLU A 175 12.93 10.81 -2.90
C GLU A 175 14.11 11.80 -3.02
N LEU A 176 14.00 12.79 -3.90
CA LEU A 176 15.00 13.85 -4.04
C LEU A 176 15.10 14.69 -2.77
N SER A 177 13.97 15.06 -2.16
CA SER A 177 13.96 15.77 -0.87
C SER A 177 14.59 14.94 0.26
N ALA A 178 14.33 13.62 0.29
CA ALA A 178 14.93 12.71 1.26
C ALA A 178 16.45 12.61 1.08
N MET A 179 16.94 12.57 -0.16
CA MET A 179 18.39 12.58 -0.44
C MET A 179 19.06 13.93 -0.13
N VAL A 180 18.33 15.04 -0.24
CA VAL A 180 18.81 16.36 0.21
C VAL A 180 18.90 16.42 1.73
N GLN A 181 17.88 15.91 2.45
CA GLN A 181 17.91 15.81 3.91
C GLN A 181 19.00 14.87 4.42
N ALA A 182 19.28 13.79 3.67
CA ALA A 182 20.38 12.88 3.96
C ALA A 182 21.78 13.44 3.60
N GLY A 183 21.85 14.67 3.05
CA GLY A 183 23.11 15.33 2.70
C GLY A 183 23.80 14.79 1.44
N ILE A 184 23.12 13.92 0.66
CA ILE A 184 23.69 13.30 -0.55
C ILE A 184 23.59 14.25 -1.75
N LEU A 185 22.54 15.08 -1.79
CA LEU A 185 22.27 16.01 -2.90
C LEU A 185 22.11 17.44 -2.41
N ARG A 186 22.56 18.40 -3.22
CA ARG A 186 22.24 19.82 -3.06
C ARG A 186 21.08 20.19 -3.97
N LYS A 187 20.10 20.89 -3.40
CA LYS A 187 18.98 21.48 -4.12
C LYS A 187 19.28 22.95 -4.41
N VAL A 188 19.23 23.33 -5.68
CA VAL A 188 19.34 24.72 -6.13
C VAL A 188 18.01 25.13 -6.76
N GLY A 189 17.30 26.08 -6.12
CA GLY A 189 16.01 26.60 -6.57
C GLY A 189 14.84 26.23 -5.66
N GLU A 190 13.74 26.97 -5.76
CA GLU A 190 12.67 26.96 -4.75
C GLU A 190 11.50 26.01 -5.10
N LYS A 191 11.19 25.83 -6.39
CA LYS A 191 9.97 25.16 -6.89
C LYS A 191 10.29 23.93 -7.79
N ARG A 192 9.37 23.48 -8.66
CA ARG A 192 9.52 22.26 -9.50
C ARG A 192 10.66 22.29 -10.54
N TRP A 193 11.23 23.45 -10.76
CA TRP A 193 12.40 23.70 -11.61
C TRP A 193 13.71 23.72 -10.81
N SER A 194 13.68 23.21 -9.56
CA SER A 194 14.88 22.98 -8.79
C SER A 194 15.81 22.02 -9.51
N ARG A 195 17.09 22.41 -9.54
CA ARG A 195 18.20 21.60 -10.01
C ARG A 195 18.76 20.85 -8.81
N TYR A 196 19.05 19.57 -8.99
CA TYR A 196 19.69 18.75 -7.98
C TYR A 196 21.08 18.37 -8.48
N SER A 197 22.09 18.59 -7.66
CA SER A 197 23.48 18.19 -7.90
C SER A 197 23.96 17.29 -6.76
N LEU A 198 25.00 16.50 -7.01
CA LEU A 198 25.70 15.80 -5.92
C LEU A 198 26.29 16.86 -4.96
N ALA A 199 26.18 16.62 -3.65
CA ALA A 199 26.72 17.51 -2.64
C ALA A 199 28.25 17.52 -2.63
#